data_AF-A0A527ZF13-F1
#
_entry.id   AF-A0A527ZF13-F1
#
_cell.length_a   1.000
_cell.length_b   1.000
_cell.length_c   1.000
_cell.angle_alpha   90.00
_cell.angle_beta   90.00
_cell.angle_gamma   90.00
#
_symmetry.space_group_name_H-M   'P 1'
#
loop_
_entity.id
_entity.type
_entity.pdbx_description
1 polymer ?
#
loop_
_entity_poly.entity_id
_entity_poly.type
_entity_poly.pdbx_seq_one_letter_code
_entity_poly.pdbx_strand_id
1 'polypeptide(L)' 'AVLSVSTDSGTFILDSLNNTVLKDSDFPDYLPLYSFSTDRAWIHGAKPGRAQIADIKGAFATVAPGEGSEPDMSL' A
#
# COMPACT_ATOMS: atom_id res chain seq x y z
N ALA A 1 -11.22 -4.81 2.51
CA ALA A 1 -10.19 -5.85 2.69
C ALA A 1 -10.69 -7.13 2.02
N VAL A 2 -9.78 -8.00 1.59
CA VAL A 2 -10.10 -9.28 0.95
C VAL A 2 -9.33 -10.40 1.64
N LEU A 3 -9.73 -11.65 1.40
CA LEU A 3 -8.97 -12.81 1.86
C LEU A 3 -8.07 -13.30 0.72
N SER A 4 -6.75 -13.31 0.94
CA SER A 4 -5.78 -13.92 0.03
C SER A 4 -5.45 -15.35 0.49
N VAL A 5 -5.55 -16.33 -0.41
CA VAL A 5 -5.21 -17.73 -0.14
C VAL A 5 -4.09 -18.15 -1.06
N SER A 6 -2.91 -18.46 -0.49
CA SER A 6 -1.78 -18.98 -1.25
C SER A 6 -1.82 -20.51 -1.30
N THR A 7 -1.63 -21.04 -2.51
CA THR A 7 -1.54 -22.47 -2.80
C THR A 7 -0.30 -22.73 -3.65
N ASP A 8 0.02 -24.00 -3.91
CA ASP A 8 1.09 -24.39 -4.83
C ASP A 8 0.89 -23.86 -6.27
N SER A 9 -0.34 -23.46 -6.62
CA SER A 9 -0.70 -22.95 -7.94
C SER A 9 -0.77 -21.41 -8.05
N GLY A 10 -0.47 -20.70 -6.95
CA GLY A 10 -0.50 -19.24 -6.85
C GLY A 10 -1.40 -18.73 -5.73
N THR A 11 -1.55 -17.41 -5.69
CA THR A 11 -2.38 -16.69 -4.71
C THR A 11 -3.73 -16.32 -5.33
N PHE A 12 -4.80 -16.67 -4.65
CA PHE A 12 -6.18 -16.38 -5.05
C PHE A 12 -6.82 -15.35 -4.14
N ILE A 13 -7.68 -14.51 -4.70
CA ILE A 13 -8.40 -13.46 -3.99
C ILE A 13 -9.87 -13.87 -3.84
N LEU A 14 -10.33 -13.90 -2.59
CA LEU A 14 -11.73 -14.06 -2.24
C LEU A 14 -12.23 -12.69 -1.75
N ASP A 15 -13.18 -12.13 -2.49
CA ASP A 15 -13.81 -10.85 -2.21
C ASP A 15 -15.30 -11.04 -1.86
N SER A 16 -15.80 -10.21 -0.96
CA SER A 16 -17.22 -10.14 -0.58
C SER A 16 -18.11 -9.50 -1.65
N LEU A 17 -17.55 -8.67 -2.53
CA LEU A 17 -18.31 -7.94 -3.55
C LEU A 17 -18.51 -8.72 -4.85
N ASN A 18 -17.71 -9.77 -5.08
CA ASN A 18 -17.73 -10.56 -6.30
C ASN A 18 -17.62 -12.06 -6.01
N ASN A 19 -18.50 -12.85 -6.61
CA ASN A 19 -18.52 -14.31 -6.42
C ASN A 19 -17.56 -15.06 -7.37
N THR A 20 -16.51 -14.40 -7.83
CA THR A 20 -15.51 -14.97 -8.74
C THR A 20 -14.17 -15.02 -8.05
N VAL A 21 -13.61 -16.21 -7.92
CA VAL A 21 -12.26 -16.41 -7.38
C VAL A 21 -11.27 -16.24 -8.52
N LEU A 22 -10.40 -15.25 -8.40
CA LEU A 22 -9.37 -14.92 -9.39
C LEU A 22 -7.99 -15.03 -8.75
N LYS A 23 -6.97 -15.28 -9.57
CA LYS A 23 -5.58 -15.10 -9.12
C LYS A 23 -5.31 -13.63 -8.88
N ASP A 24 -4.42 -13.32 -7.94
CA ASP A 24 -3.99 -11.95 -7.67
C ASP A 24 -3.43 -11.24 -8.93
N SER A 25 -2.77 -12.00 -9.82
CA SER A 25 -2.30 -11.51 -11.12
C SER A 25 -3.41 -11.06 -12.07
N ASP A 26 -4.61 -11.63 -11.93
CA ASP A 26 -5.74 -11.41 -12.83
C ASP A 26 -6.69 -10.32 -12.30
N PHE A 27 -6.31 -9.68 -11.19
CA PHE A 27 -7.04 -8.61 -10.53
C PHE A 27 -6.26 -7.29 -10.64
N PRO A 28 -6.27 -6.63 -11.80
CA PRO A 28 -5.35 -5.52 -12.11
C PRO A 28 -5.53 -4.29 -11.20
N ASP A 29 -6.74 -4.08 -10.68
CA ASP A 29 -7.05 -2.98 -9.76
C ASP A 29 -6.69 -3.29 -8.30
N TYR A 30 -6.24 -4.51 -8.01
CA TYR A 30 -5.84 -4.92 -6.67
C TYR A 30 -4.32 -4.80 -6.51
N LEU A 31 -3.90 -3.82 -5.70
CA LEU A 31 -2.53 -3.69 -5.24
C LEU A 31 -2.49 -3.93 -3.72
N PRO A 32 -1.97 -5.08 -3.24
CA PRO A 32 -1.86 -5.32 -1.82
C PRO A 32 -0.83 -4.37 -1.22
N LEU A 33 -1.21 -3.67 -0.15
CA LEU A 33 -0.33 -2.78 0.61
C LEU A 33 0.15 -3.42 1.92
N TYR A 34 -0.73 -4.20 2.54
CA TYR A 34 -0.47 -4.92 3.78
C TYR A 34 -1.28 -6.22 3.80
N SER A 35 -0.69 -7.29 4.33
CA SER A 35 -1.37 -8.56 4.59
C SER A 35 -0.93 -9.14 5.93
N PHE A 36 -1.77 -9.98 6.51
CA PHE A 36 -1.43 -10.69 7.75
C PHE A 36 -2.06 -12.09 7.77
N SER A 37 -1.35 -13.02 8.39
CA SER A 37 -1.79 -14.36 8.78
C SER A 37 -1.87 -14.43 10.30
N THR A 38 -2.15 -15.63 10.83
CA THR A 38 -2.26 -15.90 12.27
C THR A 38 -1.07 -15.37 13.08
N ASP A 39 0.14 -15.49 12.55
CA ASP A 39 1.40 -15.30 13.28
C ASP A 39 2.34 -14.28 12.63
N ARG A 40 1.97 -13.73 11.47
CA ARG A 40 2.86 -12.89 10.67
C ARG A 40 2.10 -11.81 9.91
N ALA A 41 2.79 -10.72 9.65
CA ALA A 41 2.31 -9.67 8.78
C ALA A 41 3.40 -9.24 7.79
N TRP A 42 2.95 -8.73 6.65
CA TRP A 42 3.79 -8.22 5.58
C TRP A 42 3.29 -6.84 5.17
N ILE A 43 4.23 -5.89 5.07
CA ILE A 43 4.03 -4.66 4.31
C ILE A 43 4.55 -4.93 2.92
N HIS A 44 3.69 -4.79 1.91
CA HIS A 44 4.07 -5.01 0.53
C HIS A 44 4.76 -3.75 0.01
N GLY A 45 6.00 -3.88 -0.45
CA GLY A 45 6.73 -2.79 -1.10
C GLY A 45 6.15 -2.47 -2.47
N ALA A 46 6.37 -1.24 -2.94
CA ALA A 46 6.07 -0.88 -4.32
C ALA A 46 7.00 -1.62 -5.30
N LYS A 47 6.45 -2.09 -6.43
CA LYS A 47 7.19 -2.84 -7.45
C LYS A 47 8.44 -2.06 -7.91
N PRO A 48 9.65 -2.65 -7.90
CA PRO A 48 10.83 -2.05 -8.50
C PRO A 48 10.60 -1.77 -9.99
N GLY A 49 11.07 -0.64 -10.52
CA GLY A 49 11.01 -0.33 -11.96
C GLY A 49 10.04 0.78 -12.38
N ARG A 50 9.21 1.32 -11.47
CA ARG A 50 8.62 2.66 -11.64
C ARG A 50 9.45 3.65 -10.84
N ALA A 51 9.77 4.80 -11.43
CA ALA A 51 10.30 5.93 -10.69
C ALA A 51 9.30 6.29 -9.59
N GLN A 52 9.59 5.91 -8.34
CA GLN A 52 8.87 6.39 -7.15
C GLN A 52 9.41 7.78 -6.78
N ILE A 53 9.50 8.65 -7.78
CA ILE A 53 9.78 10.06 -7.55
C ILE A 53 8.40 10.66 -7.33
N ALA A 54 8.11 11.01 -6.08
CA ALA A 54 7.11 12.02 -5.84
C ALA A 54 7.60 13.27 -6.59
N ASP A 55 7.05 13.51 -7.78
CA ASP A 55 7.29 14.76 -8.48
C ASP A 55 6.61 15.85 -7.65
N ILE A 56 7.40 16.50 -6.81
CA ILE A 56 6.97 17.72 -6.14
C ILE A 56 6.87 18.75 -7.26
N LYS A 57 5.67 18.90 -7.83
CA LYS A 57 5.38 19.99 -8.77
C LYS A 57 5.82 21.30 -8.12
N GLY A 58 6.92 21.87 -8.62
CA GLY A 58 7.50 23.13 -8.13
C GLY A 58 8.63 23.00 -7.09
N ALA A 59 9.20 21.81 -6.88
CA ALA A 59 10.29 21.54 -5.93
C ALA A 59 9.94 21.89 -4.47
N PHE A 60 10.91 21.83 -3.55
CA PHE A 60 10.70 22.14 -2.12
C PHE A 60 10.09 23.54 -1.86
N ALA A 61 10.14 24.45 -2.84
CA ALA A 61 9.53 25.77 -2.75
C ALA A 61 8.00 25.74 -2.68
N THR A 62 7.35 24.67 -3.14
CA THR A 62 5.87 24.53 -3.10
C THR A 62 5.38 23.66 -1.95
N VAL A 63 6.28 23.12 -1.13
CA VAL A 63 5.92 22.38 0.08
C VAL A 63 5.64 23.40 1.18
N ALA A 64 4.37 23.52 1.57
CA ALA A 64 4.01 24.32 2.74
C ALA A 64 4.72 23.73 3.98
N PRO A 65 5.39 24.55 4.81
CA PRO A 65 5.87 24.09 6.11
C PRO A 65 4.70 23.47 6.87
N GLY A 66 4.85 22.23 7.34
CA GLY A 66 3.85 21.58 8.17
C GLY A 66 3.64 22.33 9.47
N GLU A 67 2.47 22.16 10.08
CA GLU A 67 2.13 22.64 11.41
C GLU A 67 2.91 21.85 12.49
N GLY A 68 4.22 22.06 12.57
CA GLY A 68 5.01 21.63 13.72
C GLY A 68 4.52 22.37 14.95
N SER A 69 4.22 21.65 16.04
CA SER A 69 3.91 22.26 17.33
C SER A 69 5.02 23.23 17.70
N GLU A 70 4.69 24.50 17.89
CA GLU A 70 5.66 25.52 18.30
C GLU A 70 6.47 25.01 19.49
N PRO A 71 7.80 25.18 19.51
CA PRO A 71 8.57 24.91 20.71
C PRO A 71 8.07 25.85 21.81
N ASP A 72 7.56 25.28 22.91
CA ASP A 72 7.21 26.00 24.13
C ASP A 72 8.45 26.76 24.61
N MET A 73 8.48 28.06 24.31
CA MET A 73 9.45 29.01 24.84
C MET A 73 8.88 29.64 26.10
N SER A 74 8.66 28.84 27.15
CA SER A 74 8.50 29.35 28.51
C SER A 74 9.87 29.35 29.21
N LEU A 75 10.39 30.57 29.44
CA LEU A 75 11.47 30.86 30.38
C LEU A 75 10.88 31.23 31.74
#